data_AF-A0A2C6EBX9-F1
#
_entry.id   AF-A0A2C6EBX9-F1
#
_cell.length_a   1.000
_cell.length_b   1.000
_cell.length_c   1.000
_cell.angle_alpha   90.00
_cell.angle_beta   90.00
_cell.angle_gamma   90.00
#
_symmetry.space_group_name_H-M   'P 1'
#
loop_
_entity.id
_entity.type
_entity.pdbx_description
1 polymer ?
#
loop_
_entity_poly.entity_id
_entity_poly.type
_entity_poly.pdbx_seq_one_letter_code
_entity_poly.pdbx_strand_id
1 'polypeptide(L)'
;MIIGINNCFLVNKSESNLMSKGASVVKLTSSLFEDLIGQDVEVFTADGKHKLNELQVDAIDECKLNSNEFEGFSVTLTAKSNFPLTDDTYTLKHQKLGEMPLFLSAYEKDKYQIIISIKKEA
;
A
#
# COMPACT_ATOMS: atom_id res chain seq x y z
N MET A 1 17.95 23.82 -2.00
CA MET A 1 16.60 24.35 -2.24
C MET A 1 15.80 23.24 -2.89
N ILE A 2 15.07 22.45 -2.11
CA ILE A 2 14.27 21.34 -2.64
C ILE A 2 12.86 21.88 -2.86
N ILE A 3 12.46 21.95 -4.12
CA ILE A 3 11.10 22.31 -4.54
C ILE A 3 10.30 21.01 -4.43
N GLY A 4 9.65 20.79 -3.29
CA GLY A 4 8.83 19.60 -3.03
C GLY A 4 7.45 19.77 -3.65
N ILE A 5 7.29 19.35 -4.91
CA ILE A 5 6.00 19.26 -5.59
C ILE A 5 5.57 17.79 -5.48
N ASN A 6 4.47 17.52 -4.77
CA ASN A 6 3.70 16.27 -4.78
C ASN A 6 4.54 14.98 -4.68
N ASN A 7 4.86 14.63 -3.44
CA ASN A 7 5.79 13.56 -3.09
C ASN A 7 5.16 12.16 -3.25
N CYS A 8 4.89 11.72 -4.49
CA CYS A 8 4.58 10.33 -4.80
C CYS A 8 5.92 9.55 -4.93
N PHE A 9 6.29 8.80 -3.89
CA PHE A 9 7.51 7.96 -3.87
C PHE A 9 7.40 6.76 -4.83
N LEU A 10 8.43 6.56 -5.65
CA LEU A 10 8.57 5.40 -6.53
C LEU A 10 9.01 4.17 -5.73
N VAL A 11 8.07 3.28 -5.38
CA VAL A 11 8.40 1.95 -4.86
C VAL A 11 8.72 1.04 -6.04
N ASN A 12 10.00 0.88 -6.36
CA ASN A 12 10.46 -0.08 -7.38
C ASN A 12 10.39 -1.50 -6.77
N LYS A 13 9.38 -2.28 -7.15
CA LYS A 13 9.29 -3.70 -6.76
C LYS A 13 10.29 -4.51 -7.59
N SER A 14 11.46 -4.79 -7.04
CA SER A 14 12.38 -5.79 -7.60
C SER A 14 11.75 -7.17 -7.58
N GLU A 15 11.96 -7.88 -8.67
CA GLU A 15 11.48 -9.21 -9.03
C GLU A 15 11.39 -10.18 -7.85
N SER A 16 10.20 -10.73 -7.61
CA SER A 16 10.00 -11.87 -6.70
C SER A 16 9.53 -13.05 -7.52
N ASN A 17 10.48 -13.90 -7.90
CA ASN A 17 10.24 -15.24 -8.42
C ASN A 17 9.54 -16.04 -7.30
N LEU A 18 8.28 -16.44 -7.50
CA LEU A 18 7.57 -17.29 -6.54
C LEU A 18 6.93 -18.49 -7.26
N MET A 19 7.70 -19.58 -7.33
CA MET A 19 7.14 -20.92 -7.46
C MET A 19 6.48 -21.29 -6.12
N SER A 20 5.14 -21.35 -6.06
CA SER A 20 4.37 -22.41 -5.38
C SER A 20 2.86 -22.11 -5.36
N LYS A 21 2.11 -22.94 -6.08
CA LYS A 21 0.67 -23.27 -5.95
C LYS A 21 -0.30 -22.12 -5.61
N GLY A 22 -0.94 -21.60 -6.66
CA GLY A 22 -2.35 -21.17 -6.60
C GLY A 22 -2.65 -19.75 -6.14
N ALA A 23 -1.64 -18.90 -5.93
CA ALA A 23 -1.87 -17.47 -5.74
C ALA A 23 -1.86 -16.79 -7.12
N SER A 24 -3.03 -16.33 -7.58
CA SER A 24 -3.12 -15.41 -8.72
C SER A 24 -2.11 -14.28 -8.53
N VAL A 25 -1.29 -13.98 -9.53
CA VAL A 25 -0.44 -12.80 -9.53
C VAL A 25 -1.38 -11.59 -9.45
N VAL A 26 -1.60 -11.08 -8.24
CA VAL A 26 -2.47 -9.92 -8.02
C VAL A 26 -1.72 -8.71 -8.55
N LYS A 27 -2.08 -8.30 -9.77
CA LYS A 27 -1.63 -7.04 -10.34
C LYS A 27 -2.22 -5.93 -9.46
N LEU A 28 -1.39 -5.24 -8.70
CA LEU A 28 -1.85 -4.11 -7.91
C LEU A 28 -2.43 -3.05 -8.85
N THR A 29 -3.67 -2.68 -8.62
CA THR A 29 -4.35 -1.62 -9.37
C THR A 29 -5.09 -0.74 -8.36
N SER A 30 -5.35 0.51 -8.70
CA SER A 30 -6.19 1.41 -7.90
C SER A 30 -7.53 0.75 -7.59
N SER A 31 -8.15 0.12 -8.59
CA SER A 31 -9.44 -0.56 -8.46
C SER A 31 -9.49 -1.66 -7.40
N LEU A 32 -8.37 -2.38 -7.17
CA LEU A 32 -8.34 -3.38 -6.10
C LEU A 32 -8.49 -2.75 -4.73
N PHE A 33 -7.88 -1.60 -4.51
CA PHE A 33 -8.00 -0.89 -3.25
C PHE A 33 -9.35 -0.17 -3.17
N GLU A 34 -9.92 0.31 -4.29
CA GLU A 34 -11.24 0.97 -4.28
C GLU A 34 -12.33 0.03 -3.75
N ASP A 35 -12.23 -1.24 -4.12
CA ASP A 35 -13.05 -2.34 -3.60
C ASP A 35 -12.85 -2.65 -2.10
N LEU A 36 -11.80 -2.10 -1.50
CA LEU A 36 -11.45 -2.22 -0.08
C LEU A 36 -11.84 -1.00 0.74
N ILE A 37 -12.32 0.08 0.13
CA ILE A 37 -12.77 1.27 0.87
C ILE A 37 -13.83 0.87 1.92
N GLY A 38 -13.59 1.26 3.16
CA GLY A 38 -14.40 0.91 4.33
C GLY A 38 -14.10 -0.46 4.94
N GLN A 39 -13.25 -1.28 4.30
CA GLN A 39 -12.83 -2.59 4.82
C GLN A 39 -11.58 -2.48 5.71
N ASP A 40 -11.45 -3.45 6.60
CA ASP A 40 -10.34 -3.57 7.53
C ASP A 40 -9.25 -4.48 6.96
N VAL A 41 -8.02 -4.00 6.99
CA VAL A 41 -6.82 -4.73 6.60
C VAL A 41 -5.94 -4.97 7.81
N GLU A 42 -5.45 -6.20 7.94
CA GLU A 42 -4.57 -6.57 9.04
C GLU A 42 -3.13 -6.21 8.70
N VAL A 43 -2.44 -5.53 9.62
CA VAL A 43 -1.05 -5.12 9.47
C VAL A 43 -0.16 -5.99 10.32
N PHE A 44 0.81 -6.63 9.69
CA PHE A 44 1.82 -7.46 10.32
C PHE A 44 3.21 -6.82 10.20
N THR A 45 4.14 -7.28 11.03
CA THR A 45 5.57 -6.95 10.89
C THR A 45 6.09 -7.28 9.48
N ALA A 46 7.22 -6.69 9.07
CA ALA A 46 7.87 -7.02 7.80
C ALA A 46 8.07 -8.53 7.60
N ASP A 47 8.41 -9.26 8.68
CA ASP A 47 8.51 -10.74 8.70
C ASP A 47 7.17 -11.50 8.55
N GLY A 48 6.02 -10.82 8.58
CA GLY A 48 4.68 -11.40 8.45
C GLY A 48 4.22 -12.26 9.64
N LYS A 49 5.02 -12.31 10.73
CA LYS A 49 4.83 -13.21 11.88
C LYS A 49 3.93 -12.64 12.98
N HIS A 50 4.00 -11.33 13.22
CA HIS A 50 3.27 -10.70 14.33
C HIS A 50 2.29 -9.66 13.79
N LYS A 51 1.01 -9.81 14.15
CA LYS A 51 -0.02 -8.79 13.91
C LYS A 51 0.28 -7.59 14.81
N LEU A 52 0.43 -6.43 14.21
CA LEU A 52 0.72 -5.17 14.90
C LEU A 52 -0.55 -4.36 15.10
N ASN A 53 -1.35 -4.20 14.04
CA ASN A 53 -2.52 -3.35 14.06
C ASN A 53 -3.55 -3.76 12.97
N GLU A 54 -4.71 -3.11 13.00
CA GLU A 54 -5.75 -3.17 11.98
C GLU A 54 -6.02 -1.76 11.49
N LEU A 55 -5.91 -1.58 10.18
CA LEU A 55 -6.17 -0.32 9.52
C LEU A 55 -7.42 -0.45 8.66
N GLN A 56 -8.25 0.57 8.64
CA GLN A 56 -9.36 0.68 7.71
C GLN A 56 -8.93 1.47 6.49
N VAL A 57 -9.26 1.01 5.28
CA VAL A 57 -9.06 1.80 4.06
C VAL A 57 -10.11 2.91 4.03
N ASP A 58 -9.67 4.17 4.07
CA ASP A 58 -10.55 5.34 4.14
C ASP A 58 -10.86 5.89 2.75
N ALA A 59 -9.81 6.11 1.95
CA ALA A 59 -9.91 6.69 0.62
C ALA A 59 -8.70 6.32 -0.24
N ILE A 60 -8.84 6.45 -1.55
CA ILE A 60 -7.75 6.27 -2.51
C ILE A 60 -7.73 7.46 -3.44
N ASP A 61 -6.54 8.02 -3.61
CA ASP A 61 -6.29 9.15 -4.49
C ASP A 61 -5.38 8.68 -5.62
N GLU A 62 -5.90 8.73 -6.84
CA GLU A 62 -5.10 8.48 -8.03
C GLU A 62 -4.10 9.62 -8.21
N CYS A 63 -2.81 9.27 -8.16
CA CYS A 63 -1.73 10.19 -8.40
C CYS A 63 -1.62 10.37 -9.91
N LYS A 64 -2.10 11.51 -10.45
CA LYS A 64 -1.88 11.88 -11.85
C LYS A 64 -0.38 12.08 -12.10
N LEU A 65 0.29 11.00 -12.48
CA LEU A 65 1.65 11.06 -13.00
C LEU A 65 1.55 11.68 -14.39
N ASN A 66 2.36 12.71 -14.66
CA ASN A 66 2.48 13.33 -15.99
C ASN A 66 3.19 12.41 -17.02
N SER A 67 3.21 11.10 -16.76
CA SER A 67 3.87 10.10 -17.60
C SER A 67 2.86 9.04 -17.99
N ASN A 68 2.73 8.80 -19.29
CA ASN A 68 1.86 7.75 -19.83
C ASN A 68 2.37 6.33 -19.52
N GLU A 69 3.60 6.21 -19.02
CA GLU A 69 4.28 4.95 -18.75
C GLU A 69 4.12 4.47 -17.30
N PHE A 70 3.60 5.32 -16.41
CA PHE A 70 3.47 4.99 -14.99
C PHE A 70 2.09 5.36 -14.48
N GLU A 71 1.55 4.49 -13.62
CA GLU A 71 0.35 4.75 -12.85
C GLU A 71 0.73 4.81 -11.38
N GLY A 72 0.35 5.90 -10.72
CA GLY A 72 0.55 6.10 -9.30
C GLY A 72 -0.79 6.27 -8.61
N PHE A 73 -0.93 5.71 -7.43
CA PHE A 73 -2.05 5.99 -6.55
C PHE A 73 -1.60 5.95 -5.10
N SER A 74 -2.30 6.69 -4.27
CA SER A 74 -2.10 6.71 -2.83
C SER A 74 -3.34 6.17 -2.13
N VAL A 75 -3.13 5.41 -1.07
CA VAL A 75 -4.18 4.78 -0.29
C VAL A 75 -4.11 5.36 1.12
N THR A 76 -5.17 6.03 1.52
CA THR A 76 -5.34 6.54 2.89
C THR A 76 -5.96 5.45 3.76
N LEU A 77 -5.32 5.23 4.90
CA LEU A 77 -5.70 4.24 5.88
C LEU A 77 -5.82 4.88 7.26
N THR A 78 -6.78 4.44 8.05
CA THR A 78 -7.00 4.93 9.42
C THR A 78 -6.83 3.78 10.39
N ALA A 79 -5.99 3.94 11.42
CA ALA A 79 -5.85 2.94 12.46
C ALA A 79 -7.12 2.86 13.30
N LYS A 80 -7.61 1.63 13.51
CA LYS A 80 -8.69 1.38 14.47
C LYS A 80 -8.18 1.24 15.90
N SER A 81 -6.90 0.90 16.06
CA SER A 81 -6.28 0.76 17.38
C SER A 81 -5.42 1.98 17.70
N ASN A 82 -5.33 2.28 19.00
CA ASN A 82 -4.56 3.39 19.56
C ASN A 82 -3.03 3.15 19.55
N PHE A 83 -2.56 2.22 18.73
CA PHE A 83 -1.16 1.86 18.57
C PHE A 83 -0.58 2.56 17.35
N PRO A 84 0.15 3.68 17.54
CA PRO A 84 0.76 4.37 16.42
C PRO A 84 1.84 3.48 15.80
N LEU A 85 1.68 3.19 14.51
CA LEU A 85 2.74 2.63 13.67
C LEU A 85 3.69 3.76 13.24
N THR A 86 4.96 3.42 13.09
CA THR A 86 6.00 4.31 12.54
C THR A 86 6.08 4.16 11.03
N ASP A 87 6.81 5.05 10.36
CA ASP A 87 7.08 4.91 8.92
C ASP A 87 7.99 3.71 8.65
N ASP A 88 7.43 2.61 8.15
CA ASP A 88 8.17 1.38 7.88
C ASP A 88 7.43 0.51 6.84
N THR A 89 8.10 -0.55 6.38
CA THR A 89 7.50 -1.59 5.55
C THR A 89 6.77 -2.60 6.42
N TYR A 90 5.47 -2.74 6.21
CA TYR A 90 4.63 -3.70 6.90
C TYR A 90 3.96 -4.64 5.92
N THR A 91 3.63 -5.84 6.40
CA THR A 91 2.94 -6.84 5.60
C THR A 91 1.44 -6.70 5.83
N LEU A 92 0.73 -6.19 4.82
CA LEU A 92 -0.74 -6.16 4.85
C LEU A 92 -1.27 -7.53 4.46
N LYS A 93 -2.24 -8.03 5.23
CA LYS A 93 -3.00 -9.23 4.91
C LYS A 93 -4.47 -8.88 4.78
N HIS A 94 -5.04 -9.27 3.64
CA HIS A 94 -6.46 -9.16 3.39
C HIS A 94 -6.93 -10.25 2.42
N GLN A 95 -8.17 -10.71 2.53
CA GLN A 95 -8.67 -11.82 1.69
C GLN A 95 -8.64 -11.50 0.19
N LYS A 96 -8.91 -10.25 -0.21
CA LYS A 96 -8.85 -9.82 -1.62
C LYS A 96 -7.43 -9.46 -2.11
N LEU A 97 -6.57 -8.96 -1.22
CA LEU A 97 -5.22 -8.48 -1.56
C LEU A 97 -4.16 -9.59 -1.43
N GLY A 98 -4.45 -10.62 -0.65
CA GLY A 98 -3.48 -11.60 -0.20
C GLY A 98 -2.59 -11.04 0.91
N GLU A 99 -1.36 -11.54 0.97
CA GLU A 99 -0.30 -11.06 1.86
C GLU A 99 0.71 -10.28 1.02
N MET A 100 0.94 -9.01 1.38
CA MET A 100 1.89 -8.19 0.64
C MET A 100 2.61 -7.16 1.50
N PRO A 101 3.95 -7.04 1.37
CA PRO A 101 4.71 -5.98 2.01
C PRO A 101 4.47 -4.64 1.31
N LEU A 102 4.07 -3.62 2.07
CA LEU A 102 3.89 -2.24 1.61
C LEU A 102 4.53 -1.28 2.61
N PHE A 103 5.08 -0.19 2.10
CA PHE A 103 5.57 0.90 2.92
C PHE A 103 4.39 1.75 3.40
N LEU A 104 4.20 1.85 4.72
CA LEU A 104 3.23 2.75 5.32
C LEU A 104 3.96 4.00 5.80
N SER A 105 3.37 5.15 5.53
CA SER A 105 3.81 6.44 6.07
C SER A 105 2.72 6.99 6.99
N ALA A 106 3.03 7.18 8.25
CA ALA A 106 2.22 7.91 9.21
C ALA A 106 2.29 9.40 8.87
N TYR A 107 1.16 9.97 8.44
CA TYR A 107 1.08 11.41 8.17
C TYR A 107 0.24 12.16 9.22
N GLU A 108 -0.59 11.44 9.97
CA GLU A 108 -1.38 11.94 11.09
C GLU A 108 -1.38 10.91 12.23
N LYS A 109 -1.85 11.30 13.43
CA LYS A 109 -1.77 10.49 14.65
C LYS A 109 -2.30 9.06 14.48
N ASP A 110 -3.42 8.94 13.77
CA ASP A 110 -4.12 7.67 13.55
C ASP A 110 -4.33 7.42 12.04
N LYS A 111 -3.63 8.15 11.17
CA LYS A 111 -3.78 8.02 9.72
C LYS A 111 -2.46 7.77 9.02
N TYR A 112 -2.54 6.87 8.06
CA TYR A 112 -1.45 6.31 7.31
C TYR A 112 -1.72 6.46 5.83
N GLN A 113 -0.67 6.59 5.05
CA GLN A 113 -0.73 6.65 3.61
C GLN A 113 0.22 5.61 3.03
N ILE A 114 -0.26 4.88 2.02
CA ILE A 114 0.57 4.02 1.19
C ILE A 114 0.64 4.66 -0.18
N ILE A 115 1.84 4.77 -0.73
CA ILE A 115 2.04 5.30 -2.09
C ILE A 115 2.53 4.16 -2.96
N ILE A 116 1.76 3.86 -4.01
CA ILE A 116 2.05 2.78 -4.94
C ILE A 116 2.24 3.39 -6.32
N SER A 117 3.38 3.10 -6.95
CA SER A 117 3.69 3.51 -8.32
C SER A 117 4.07 2.28 -9.12
N ILE A 118 3.37 2.05 -10.23
CA ILE A 118 3.50 0.85 -11.06
C ILE A 118 3.79 1.29 -12.48
N LYS A 119 4.78 0.65 -13.10
CA LYS A 119 5.05 0.86 -14.52
C LYS A 119 3.95 0.19 -15.33
N LYS A 120 3.33 0.92 -16.24
CA LYS A 120 2.48 0.36 -17.29
C LYS A 120 3.40 -0.49 -18.18
N GLU A 121 3.30 -1.81 -18.06
CA GLU A 121 3.86 -2.68 -19.10
C GLU A 121 3.10 -2.40 -20.39
N ALA A 122 3.84 -1.94 -21.41
CA ALA A 122 3.34 -1.57 -22.72
C ALA A 122 3.02 -2.80 -23.58
#